data_AF-A0A9E3SDI4-F1
#
_entry.id   AF-A0A9E3SDI4-F1
#
_cell.length_a   1.000
_cell.length_b   1.000
_cell.length_c   1.000
_cell.angle_alpha   90.00
_cell.angle_beta   90.00
_cell.angle_gamma   90.00
#
_symmetry.space_group_name_H-M   'P 1'
#
loop_
_entity.id
_entity.type
_entity.pdbx_description
1 polymer ?
#
loop_
_entity_poly.entity_id
_entity_poly.type
_entity_poly.pdbx_seq_one_letter_code
_entity_poly.pdbx_strand_id
1 'polypeptide(L)'
;MKLKAIVFLLFLGFSIGTNAQISQDASYSYSGTFTKLALSGDKFFVMDVTNSQCRIYNTNHSLWKSINLEVPGGQYLYDIQYVSENLFTTDNSLCLIYTYYLYDEVNQYFTYTTKVIKEEGTLLLNLPGCQYYYAAELQDGAAKLVTYSYDYSVFPSPLTTGVYSLPGSLITGSKAPIDPVGNAAFKTFPNPASRQVNLLFPEPIK
;
A
#
# COMPACT_ATOMS: atom_id res chain seq x y z
N MET A 1 -42.46 -42.70 9.01
CA MET A 1 -42.48 -41.25 9.31
C MET A 1 -41.41 -40.77 10.31
N LYS A 2 -40.94 -41.58 11.27
CA LYS A 2 -40.01 -41.11 12.34
C LYS A 2 -38.58 -40.75 11.89
N LEU A 3 -38.01 -41.44 10.90
CA LEU A 3 -36.63 -41.18 10.43
C LEU A 3 -36.47 -39.84 9.71
N LYS A 4 -37.48 -39.41 8.93
CA LYS A 4 -37.45 -38.14 8.18
C LYS A 4 -37.47 -36.92 9.12
N ALA A 5 -38.18 -37.03 10.25
CA ALA A 5 -38.23 -35.97 11.26
C ALA A 5 -36.90 -35.81 12.02
N ILE A 6 -36.22 -36.93 12.31
CA ILE A 6 -34.91 -36.91 12.99
C ILE A 6 -33.83 -36.32 12.09
N VAL A 7 -33.83 -36.66 10.79
CA VAL A 7 -32.89 -36.07 9.82
C VAL A 7 -33.13 -34.56 9.69
N PHE A 8 -34.39 -34.11 9.66
CA PHE A 8 -34.71 -32.68 9.59
C PHE A 8 -34.26 -31.91 10.84
N LEU A 9 -34.40 -32.48 12.05
CA LEU A 9 -33.90 -31.88 13.29
C LEU A 9 -32.37 -31.81 13.35
N LEU A 10 -31.67 -32.81 12.81
CA LEU A 10 -30.20 -32.80 12.70
C LEU A 10 -29.71 -31.67 11.79
N PHE A 11 -30.42 -31.37 10.69
CA PHE A 11 -30.06 -30.25 9.81
C PHE A 11 -30.31 -28.87 10.44
N LEU A 12 -31.37 -28.72 11.25
CA LEU A 12 -31.66 -27.47 11.97
C LEU A 12 -30.64 -27.17 13.10
N GLY A 13 -30.06 -28.20 13.71
CA GLY A 13 -29.02 -28.05 14.74
C GLY A 13 -27.66 -27.57 14.18
N PHE A 14 -27.36 -27.84 12.91
CA PHE A 14 -26.10 -27.42 12.28
C PHE A 14 -26.08 -25.94 11.86
N SER A 15 -27.25 -25.32 11.64
CA SER A 15 -27.37 -23.92 11.19
C SER A 15 -27.13 -22.86 12.29
N ILE A 16 -26.99 -23.26 13.55
CA ILE A 16 -26.92 -22.33 14.70
C ILE A 16 -25.45 -21.96 15.06
N GLY A 17 -24.46 -22.51 14.37
CA GLY A 17 -23.04 -22.37 14.72
C GLY A 17 -22.21 -21.43 13.84
N THR A 18 -22.73 -20.94 12.72
CA THR A 18 -21.92 -20.15 11.78
C THR A 18 -22.20 -18.66 11.92
N ASN A 19 -21.59 -18.03 12.93
CA ASN A 19 -21.46 -16.58 12.97
C ASN A 19 -20.40 -16.16 11.93
N ALA A 20 -20.81 -16.04 10.67
CA ALA A 20 -20.04 -15.28 9.69
C ALA A 20 -20.26 -13.79 9.98
N GLN A 21 -19.64 -13.30 11.06
CA GLN A 21 -19.65 -11.90 11.46
C GLN A 21 -18.26 -11.31 11.24
N ILE A 22 -18.22 -10.02 10.92
CA ILE A 22 -16.96 -9.27 10.86
C ILE A 22 -16.38 -9.26 12.27
N SER A 23 -15.20 -9.86 12.45
CA SER A 23 -14.39 -9.74 13.65
C SER A 23 -13.30 -8.71 13.45
N GLN A 24 -12.96 -7.99 14.50
CA GLN A 24 -11.76 -7.16 14.52
C GLN A 24 -10.59 -8.01 15.03
N ASP A 25 -9.57 -8.18 14.19
CA ASP A 25 -8.39 -8.99 14.54
C ASP A 25 -7.35 -8.18 15.34
N ALA A 26 -7.16 -6.90 15.00
CA ALA A 26 -6.26 -5.98 15.71
C ALA A 26 -6.62 -4.50 15.52
N SER A 27 -5.98 -3.63 16.30
CA SER A 27 -6.01 -2.17 16.13
C SER A 27 -4.60 -1.58 16.26
N TYR A 28 -4.35 -0.50 15.51
CA TYR A 28 -3.09 0.22 15.50
C TYR A 28 -3.36 1.72 15.54
N SER A 29 -2.52 2.48 16.25
CA SER A 29 -2.61 3.95 16.31
C SER A 29 -1.96 4.65 15.12
N TYR A 30 -1.68 3.90 14.05
CA TYR A 30 -0.93 4.35 12.87
C TYR A 30 -1.61 3.82 11.60
N SER A 31 -1.35 4.47 10.47
CA SER A 31 -1.75 3.91 9.16
C SER A 31 -0.99 2.62 8.89
N GLY A 32 -1.69 1.64 8.33
CA GLY A 32 -1.12 0.36 7.97
C GLY A 32 -1.89 -0.30 6.86
N THR A 33 -1.23 -1.22 6.17
CA THR A 33 -1.81 -1.93 5.04
C THR A 33 -1.12 -3.29 4.85
N PHE A 34 -1.74 -4.14 4.03
CA PHE A 34 -1.17 -5.41 3.63
C PHE A 34 -0.23 -5.25 2.44
N THR A 35 0.80 -6.09 2.40
CA THR A 35 1.69 -6.29 1.26
C THR A 35 1.97 -7.78 1.09
N LYS A 36 2.29 -8.18 -0.14
CA LYS A 36 2.75 -9.54 -0.44
C LYS A 36 4.24 -9.51 -0.78
N LEU A 37 5.04 -10.15 0.06
CA LEU A 37 6.48 -10.30 -0.13
C LEU A 37 6.78 -11.56 -0.95
N ALA A 38 7.85 -11.52 -1.75
CA ALA A 38 8.19 -12.57 -2.72
C ALA A 38 8.43 -13.94 -2.09
N LEU A 39 9.13 -13.92 -0.95
CA LEU A 39 9.61 -15.09 -0.22
C LEU A 39 8.84 -15.24 1.08
N SER A 40 8.59 -14.12 1.76
CA SER A 40 7.99 -14.10 3.09
C SER A 40 6.45 -14.11 3.08
N GLY A 41 5.82 -14.06 1.90
CA GLY A 41 4.36 -14.11 1.73
C GLY A 41 3.65 -12.87 2.25
N ASP A 42 2.39 -13.02 2.65
CA ASP A 42 1.57 -11.89 3.09
C ASP A 42 2.05 -11.32 4.44
N LYS A 43 2.08 -10.00 4.53
CA LYS A 43 2.46 -9.23 5.73
C LYS A 43 1.57 -8.00 5.87
N PHE A 44 1.45 -7.52 7.10
CA PHE A 44 0.83 -6.25 7.42
C PHE A 44 1.92 -5.31 7.92
N PHE A 45 2.01 -4.08 7.41
CA PHE A 45 2.99 -3.12 7.92
C PHE A 45 2.31 -1.82 8.35
N VAL A 46 2.91 -1.15 9.33
CA VAL A 46 2.46 0.16 9.84
C VAL A 46 3.61 1.15 9.82
N MET A 47 3.25 2.42 9.72
CA MET A 47 4.15 3.56 9.83
C MET A 47 4.19 4.09 11.26
N ASP A 48 5.16 3.67 12.07
CA ASP A 48 5.37 4.21 13.41
C ASP A 48 6.07 5.57 13.32
N VAL A 49 5.27 6.62 13.24
CA VAL A 49 5.71 8.01 13.10
C VAL A 49 6.56 8.44 14.31
N THR A 50 6.18 8.00 15.51
CA THR A 50 6.85 8.40 16.76
C THR A 50 8.28 7.90 16.82
N ASN A 51 8.50 6.65 16.41
CA ASN A 51 9.81 6.01 16.45
C ASN A 51 10.57 6.09 15.11
N SER A 52 9.97 6.68 14.07
CA SER A 52 10.49 6.64 12.69
C SER A 52 10.81 5.21 12.24
N GLN A 53 9.81 4.32 12.33
CA GLN A 53 9.98 2.90 11.98
C GLN A 53 8.90 2.40 11.01
N CYS A 54 9.31 1.50 10.11
CA CYS A 54 8.39 0.56 9.47
C CYS A 54 8.28 -0.68 10.36
N ARG A 55 7.12 -0.93 10.97
CA ARG A 55 6.88 -2.16 11.72
C ARG A 55 6.06 -3.12 10.90
N ILE A 56 6.57 -4.33 10.73
CA ILE A 56 6.00 -5.35 9.86
C ILE A 56 5.58 -6.54 10.72
N TYR A 57 4.37 -7.00 10.51
CA TYR A 57 3.69 -8.05 11.25
C TYR A 57 3.33 -9.20 10.32
N ASN A 58 3.29 -10.40 10.90
CA ASN A 58 2.62 -11.54 10.29
C ASN A 58 1.10 -11.29 10.23
N THR A 59 0.38 -12.10 9.45
CA THR A 59 -1.09 -12.01 9.31
C THR A 59 -1.84 -12.30 10.62
N ASN A 60 -1.20 -12.96 11.59
CA ASN A 60 -1.71 -13.12 12.95
C ASN A 60 -1.34 -11.96 13.90
N HIS A 61 -0.91 -10.82 13.35
CA HIS A 61 -0.52 -9.60 14.07
C HIS A 61 0.68 -9.74 15.03
N SER A 62 1.43 -10.85 14.98
CA SER A 62 2.72 -10.96 15.66
C SER A 62 3.78 -10.13 14.94
N LEU A 63 4.61 -9.40 15.70
CA LEU A 63 5.70 -8.61 15.13
C LEU A 63 6.70 -9.53 14.41
N TRP A 64 6.98 -9.23 13.15
CA TRP A 64 7.95 -9.96 12.33
C TRP A 64 9.28 -9.19 12.22
N LYS A 65 9.21 -7.89 11.94
CA LYS A 65 10.41 -7.06 11.75
C LYS A 65 10.13 -5.59 12.07
N SER A 66 11.16 -4.87 12.50
CA SER A 66 11.16 -3.41 12.61
C SER A 66 12.33 -2.86 11.81
N ILE A 67 12.08 -1.90 10.93
CA ILE A 67 13.10 -1.23 10.12
C ILE A 67 13.15 0.22 10.59
N ASN A 68 14.33 0.65 11.06
CA ASN A 68 14.56 2.03 11.45
C ASN A 68 14.72 2.91 10.21
N LEU A 69 14.07 4.07 10.21
CA LEU A 69 14.10 5.03 9.12
C LEU A 69 14.89 6.27 9.55
N GLU A 70 15.83 6.70 8.72
CA GLU A 70 16.61 7.91 8.97
C GLU A 70 15.85 9.16 8.53
N VAL A 71 14.94 9.61 9.41
CA VAL A 71 14.24 10.89 9.29
C VAL A 71 15.07 11.97 10.00
N PRO A 72 15.52 13.03 9.29
CA PRO A 72 16.28 14.10 9.91
C PRO A 72 15.51 14.82 11.02
N GLY A 73 16.22 15.38 12.00
CA GLY A 73 15.60 16.17 13.07
C GLY A 73 14.80 17.36 12.53
N GLY A 74 13.64 17.63 13.15
CA GLY A 74 12.70 18.66 12.71
C GLY A 74 11.82 18.26 11.52
N GLN A 75 11.92 17.00 11.06
CA GLN A 75 11.13 16.46 9.96
C GLN A 75 10.27 15.29 10.45
N TYR A 76 9.20 15.01 9.72
CA TYR A 76 8.17 14.06 10.13
C TYR A 76 7.95 13.01 9.07
N LEU A 77 7.88 11.75 9.49
CA LEU A 77 7.54 10.63 8.61
C LEU A 77 6.12 10.83 8.05
N TYR A 78 6.01 10.75 6.73
CA TYR A 78 4.79 11.04 5.98
C TYR A 78 4.10 9.78 5.49
N ASP A 79 4.86 8.89 4.83
CA ASP A 79 4.32 7.69 4.21
C ASP A 79 5.37 6.59 4.07
N ILE A 80 4.91 5.34 4.01
CA ILE A 80 5.69 4.15 3.70
C ILE A 80 4.93 3.34 2.65
N GLN A 81 5.60 3.04 1.54
CA GLN A 81 5.02 2.29 0.44
C GLN A 81 6.01 1.26 -0.12
N TYR A 82 5.50 0.33 -0.92
CA TYR A 82 6.29 -0.66 -1.65
C TYR A 82 7.23 -1.49 -0.76
N VAL A 83 6.80 -1.84 0.46
CA VAL A 83 7.50 -2.82 1.29
C VAL A 83 7.51 -4.16 0.54
N SER A 84 8.68 -4.57 0.06
CA SER A 84 8.82 -5.61 -0.96
C SER A 84 10.17 -6.34 -0.88
N GLU A 85 10.16 -7.59 -1.31
CA GLU A 85 11.36 -8.38 -1.62
C GLU A 85 11.45 -8.48 -3.15
N ASN A 86 12.64 -8.34 -3.74
CA ASN A 86 12.86 -8.47 -5.18
C ASN A 86 12.15 -7.46 -6.09
N LEU A 87 11.85 -6.25 -5.59
CA LEU A 87 11.42 -5.12 -6.42
C LEU A 87 12.59 -4.16 -6.70
N PHE A 88 13.27 -3.72 -5.65
CA PHE A 88 14.35 -2.72 -5.74
C PHE A 88 15.75 -3.33 -5.86
N THR A 89 15.90 -4.62 -5.60
CA THR A 89 17.18 -5.34 -5.58
C THR A 89 17.04 -6.75 -6.16
N THR A 90 18.16 -7.42 -6.42
CA THR A 90 18.22 -8.81 -6.93
C THR A 90 18.63 -9.84 -5.88
N ASP A 91 18.92 -9.39 -4.66
CA ASP A 91 19.54 -10.19 -3.59
C ASP A 91 18.54 -10.62 -2.50
N ASN A 92 17.24 -10.63 -2.80
CA ASN A 92 16.18 -10.99 -1.85
C ASN A 92 16.07 -10.09 -0.62
N SER A 93 16.84 -9.00 -0.53
CA SER A 93 16.75 -8.07 0.60
C SER A 93 15.39 -7.39 0.64
N LEU A 94 14.82 -7.27 1.83
CA LEU A 94 13.60 -6.50 2.03
C LEU A 94 13.91 -5.00 1.85
N CYS A 95 13.11 -4.34 1.03
CA CYS A 95 13.26 -2.93 0.69
C CYS A 95 11.92 -2.21 0.88
N LEU A 96 11.99 -0.88 1.02
CA LEU A 96 10.80 -0.03 1.08
C LEU A 96 11.09 1.36 0.54
N ILE A 97 10.02 2.06 0.18
CA ILE A 97 10.02 3.50 -0.06
C ILE A 97 9.42 4.18 1.16
N TYR A 98 10.07 5.21 1.69
CA TYR A 98 9.46 6.09 2.68
C TYR A 98 9.63 7.55 2.29
N THR A 99 8.67 8.35 2.72
CA THR A 99 8.66 9.80 2.51
C THR A 99 8.58 10.49 3.85
N TYR A 100 9.33 11.57 4.03
CA TYR A 100 9.19 12.48 5.14
C TYR A 100 9.02 13.92 4.63
N TYR A 101 8.54 14.79 5.50
CA TYR A 101 8.39 16.20 5.19
C TYR A 101 9.00 17.10 6.25
N LEU A 102 9.38 18.29 5.81
CA LEU A 102 9.64 19.46 6.65
C LEU A 102 8.50 20.46 6.41
N TYR A 103 7.94 21.01 7.48
CA TYR A 103 7.00 22.12 7.40
C TYR A 103 7.73 23.42 7.71
N ASP A 104 7.79 24.32 6.74
CA ASP A 104 8.31 25.67 6.92
C ASP A 104 7.21 26.53 7.56
N GLU A 105 7.32 26.77 8.87
CA GLU A 105 6.33 27.58 9.62
C GLU A 105 6.27 29.04 9.16
N VAL A 106 7.38 29.59 8.66
CA VAL A 106 7.49 31.00 8.26
C VAL A 106 6.74 31.23 6.96
N ASN A 107 6.95 30.35 6.00
CA ASN A 107 6.40 30.48 4.65
C ASN A 107 5.15 29.60 4.43
N GLN A 108 4.76 28.79 5.42
CA GLN A 108 3.57 27.93 5.45
C GLN A 108 3.50 26.92 4.29
N TYR A 109 4.62 26.26 3.96
CA TYR A 109 4.64 25.20 2.94
C TYR A 109 5.38 23.95 3.42
N PHE A 110 5.11 22.83 2.74
CA PHE A 110 5.74 21.54 3.01
C PHE A 110 6.77 21.22 1.95
N THR A 111 7.93 20.71 2.37
CA THR A 111 8.92 20.11 1.46
C THR A 111 9.02 18.63 1.75
N TYR A 112 8.89 17.80 0.72
CA TYR A 112 8.94 16.35 0.84
C TYR A 112 10.28 15.80 0.37
N THR A 113 10.70 14.69 0.95
CA THR A 113 11.81 13.89 0.45
C THR A 113 11.43 12.42 0.53
N THR A 114 11.61 11.71 -0.58
CA THR A 114 11.40 10.26 -0.66
C THR A 114 12.74 9.55 -0.70
N LYS A 115 12.86 8.45 0.04
CA LYS A 115 14.02 7.56 0.00
C LYS A 115 13.59 6.13 -0.28
N VAL A 116 14.42 5.41 -1.03
CA VAL A 116 14.35 3.96 -1.21
C VAL A 116 15.49 3.35 -0.41
N ILE A 117 15.19 2.44 0.52
CA ILE A 117 16.19 1.81 1.38
C ILE A 117 16.02 0.30 1.43
N LYS A 118 17.09 -0.38 1.82
CA LYS A 118 17.05 -1.75 2.33
C LYS A 118 16.72 -1.77 3.83
N GLU A 119 16.31 -2.93 4.33
CA GLU A 119 15.93 -3.18 5.73
C GLU A 119 17.02 -2.89 6.77
N GLU A 120 18.30 -2.97 6.38
CA GLU A 120 19.43 -2.63 7.25
C GLU A 120 19.79 -1.13 7.25
N GLY A 121 19.05 -0.31 6.49
CA GLY A 121 19.25 1.13 6.39
C GLY A 121 20.09 1.57 5.18
N THR A 122 20.59 0.65 4.36
CA THR A 122 21.33 1.00 3.13
C THR A 122 20.46 1.83 2.19
N LEU A 123 20.92 3.04 1.88
CA LEU A 123 20.26 3.95 0.93
C LEU A 123 20.49 3.50 -0.51
N LEU A 124 19.40 3.24 -1.23
CA LEU A 124 19.41 2.88 -2.65
C LEU A 124 19.15 4.09 -3.56
N LEU A 125 18.23 4.97 -3.15
CA LEU A 125 17.84 6.15 -3.91
C LEU A 125 17.33 7.26 -2.99
N ASN A 126 17.74 8.50 -3.26
CA ASN A 126 17.30 9.69 -2.53
C ASN A 126 16.70 10.70 -3.51
N LEU A 127 15.47 11.14 -3.23
CA LEU A 127 14.65 11.95 -4.13
C LEU A 127 14.16 13.21 -3.38
N PRO A 128 14.99 14.28 -3.31
CA PRO A 128 14.54 15.54 -2.74
C PRO A 128 13.40 16.12 -3.56
N GLY A 129 12.42 16.73 -2.89
CA GLY A 129 11.25 17.31 -3.54
C GLY A 129 10.18 16.30 -3.97
N CYS A 130 10.43 15.00 -3.79
CA CYS A 130 9.52 13.95 -4.21
C CYS A 130 8.44 13.71 -3.16
N GLN A 131 7.18 13.89 -3.56
CA GLN A 131 5.99 13.52 -2.77
C GLN A 131 5.22 12.37 -3.43
N TYR A 132 5.15 12.38 -4.76
CA TYR A 132 4.36 11.41 -5.52
C TYR A 132 5.27 10.50 -6.33
N TYR A 133 4.96 9.22 -6.26
CA TYR A 133 5.64 8.18 -7.03
C TYR A 133 4.71 6.98 -7.20
N TYR A 134 4.99 6.17 -8.20
CA TYR A 134 4.35 4.87 -8.37
C TYR A 134 5.29 3.92 -9.11
N ALA A 135 5.20 2.63 -8.79
CA ALA A 135 5.82 1.59 -9.57
C ALA A 135 4.83 1.08 -10.62
N ALA A 136 5.30 0.96 -11.86
CA ALA A 136 4.56 0.41 -12.99
C ALA A 136 5.26 -0.84 -13.52
N GLU A 137 4.48 -1.85 -13.88
CA GLU A 137 4.94 -3.03 -14.61
C GLU A 137 4.64 -2.82 -16.10
N LEU A 138 5.64 -3.04 -16.94
CA LEU A 138 5.52 -2.97 -18.38
C LEU A 138 5.06 -4.32 -18.96
N GLN A 139 4.67 -4.31 -20.24
CA GLN A 139 4.16 -5.51 -20.91
C GLN A 139 5.19 -6.65 -20.98
N ASP A 140 6.48 -6.33 -20.96
CA ASP A 140 7.59 -7.28 -20.94
C ASP A 140 7.94 -7.79 -19.52
N GLY A 141 7.18 -7.39 -18.50
CA GLY A 141 7.41 -7.73 -17.10
C GLY A 141 8.46 -6.85 -16.40
N ALA A 142 9.08 -5.89 -17.11
CA ALA A 142 10.00 -4.96 -16.48
C ALA A 142 9.26 -3.98 -15.57
N ALA A 143 9.79 -3.74 -14.37
CA ALA A 143 9.25 -2.75 -13.47
C ALA A 143 9.98 -1.40 -13.59
N LYS A 144 9.24 -0.30 -13.47
CA LYS A 144 9.78 1.07 -13.42
C LYS A 144 9.19 1.83 -12.25
N LEU A 145 10.00 2.65 -11.59
CA LEU A 145 9.55 3.64 -10.61
C LEU A 145 9.45 4.99 -11.32
N VAL A 146 8.27 5.59 -11.31
CA VAL A 146 8.03 6.94 -11.80
C VAL A 146 7.86 7.86 -10.61
N THR A 147 8.50 9.03 -10.63
CA THR A 147 8.56 9.96 -9.52
C THR A 147 8.25 11.39 -9.99
N TYR A 148 7.71 12.20 -9.09
CA TYR A 148 7.37 13.61 -9.34
C TYR A 148 8.01 14.46 -8.24
N SER A 149 9.06 15.19 -8.60
CA SER A 149 9.87 15.97 -7.66
C SER A 149 9.76 17.46 -7.95
N TYR A 150 9.46 18.25 -6.93
CA TYR A 150 9.36 19.70 -7.02
C TYR A 150 10.64 20.36 -6.50
N ASP A 151 11.15 21.34 -7.24
CA ASP A 151 12.21 22.23 -6.74
C ASP A 151 11.57 23.37 -5.93
N TYR A 152 11.64 23.26 -4.61
CA TYR A 152 11.09 24.27 -3.69
C TYR A 152 11.99 25.51 -3.54
N SER A 153 13.15 25.57 -4.18
CA SER A 153 14.05 26.74 -4.10
C SER A 153 13.62 27.92 -5.00
N VAL A 154 12.68 27.70 -5.91
CA VAL A 154 12.18 28.71 -6.86
C VAL A 154 10.65 28.72 -6.92
N PHE A 155 10.06 29.86 -7.31
CA PHE A 155 8.61 30.04 -7.44
C PHE A 155 8.23 30.50 -8.87
N PRO A 156 7.28 29.83 -9.55
CA PRO A 156 6.60 28.59 -9.14
C PRO A 156 7.57 27.40 -9.11
N SER A 157 7.32 26.43 -8.22
CA SER A 157 8.19 25.26 -8.06
C SER A 157 8.11 24.35 -9.29
N PRO A 158 9.19 24.22 -10.10
CA PRO A 158 9.17 23.40 -11.29
C PRO A 158 9.09 21.92 -10.91
N LEU A 159 8.33 21.18 -11.70
CA LEU A 159 8.16 19.74 -11.55
C LEU A 159 9.14 18.99 -12.45
N THR A 160 9.87 18.03 -11.88
CA THR A 160 10.71 17.08 -12.59
C THR A 160 10.13 15.67 -12.46
N THR A 161 9.98 14.98 -13.59
CA THR A 161 9.58 13.57 -13.61
C THR A 161 10.81 12.67 -13.73
N GLY A 162 11.02 11.81 -12.74
CA GLY A 162 12.04 10.77 -12.78
C GLY A 162 11.44 9.44 -13.24
N VAL A 163 12.17 8.69 -14.06
CA VAL A 163 11.79 7.32 -14.46
C VAL A 163 12.99 6.40 -14.26
N TYR A 164 12.88 5.50 -13.30
CA TYR A 164 13.95 4.59 -12.90
C TYR A 164 13.59 3.16 -13.30
N SER A 165 14.52 2.45 -13.92
CA SER A 165 14.39 1.00 -14.09
C SER A 165 14.58 0.32 -12.76
N LEU A 166 13.68 -0.59 -12.41
CA LEU A 166 13.79 -1.44 -11.22
C LEU A 166 14.35 -2.80 -11.64
N PRO A 167 15.28 -3.38 -10.87
CA PRO A 167 15.86 -4.68 -11.22
C PRO A 167 14.88 -5.85 -10.98
N GLY A 168 13.82 -5.60 -10.22
CA GLY A 168 12.84 -6.57 -9.81
C GLY A 168 11.53 -6.53 -10.61
N SER A 169 10.54 -7.24 -10.09
CA SER A 169 9.17 -7.27 -10.65
C SER A 169 8.14 -6.93 -9.58
N LEU A 170 7.00 -6.38 -10.00
CA LEU A 170 5.90 -6.12 -9.09
C LEU A 170 5.13 -7.41 -8.84
N ILE A 171 5.02 -7.80 -7.57
CA ILE A 171 4.19 -8.94 -7.22
C ILE A 171 2.73 -8.50 -7.26
N THR A 172 1.97 -9.12 -8.15
CA THR A 172 0.55 -8.92 -8.35
C THR A 172 -0.24 -9.35 -7.10
N GLY A 173 -0.24 -8.49 -6.10
CA GLY A 173 -0.84 -8.66 -4.78
C GLY A 173 -0.83 -7.37 -3.97
N SER A 174 0.14 -6.49 -4.22
CA SER A 174 0.27 -5.18 -3.58
C SER A 174 -0.44 -4.04 -4.33
N LYS A 175 -1.52 -4.32 -5.06
CA LYS A 175 -2.34 -3.27 -5.68
C LYS A 175 -3.18 -2.58 -4.60
N ALA A 176 -2.62 -1.59 -3.92
CA ALA A 176 -3.43 -0.44 -3.55
C ALA A 176 -3.67 0.34 -4.86
N PRO A 177 -4.91 0.42 -5.38
CA PRO A 177 -5.18 1.24 -6.53
C PRO A 177 -5.14 2.70 -6.05
N ILE A 178 -3.99 3.33 -6.15
CA ILE A 178 -3.99 4.79 -6.32
C ILE A 178 -4.25 4.96 -7.81
N ASP A 179 -5.52 5.07 -8.16
CA ASP A 179 -5.93 5.61 -9.44
C ASP A 179 -5.95 7.14 -9.24
N PRO A 180 -4.92 7.89 -9.66
CA PRO A 180 -4.88 9.34 -9.45
C PRO A 180 -5.87 10.09 -10.36
N VAL A 181 -6.58 9.38 -11.23
CA VAL A 181 -7.62 9.90 -12.09
C VAL A 181 -8.81 8.97 -11.95
N GLY A 182 -9.96 9.47 -11.51
CA GLY A 182 -11.18 8.71 -11.22
C GLY A 182 -11.85 8.01 -12.42
N ASN A 183 -11.08 7.43 -13.34
CA ASN A 183 -11.56 6.44 -14.29
C ASN A 183 -11.50 5.07 -13.63
N ALA A 184 -12.28 4.94 -12.54
CA ALA A 184 -12.70 3.65 -12.04
C ALA A 184 -13.44 2.93 -13.18
N ALA A 185 -12.69 2.22 -14.03
CA ALA A 185 -13.22 1.21 -14.89
C ALA A 185 -13.84 0.18 -13.95
N PHE A 186 -15.16 0.31 -13.77
CA PHE A 186 -15.97 -0.45 -12.83
C PHE A 186 -15.61 -1.94 -12.91
N LYS A 187 -14.75 -2.40 -11.99
CA LYS A 187 -14.57 -3.83 -11.76
C LYS A 187 -15.74 -4.32 -10.94
N THR A 188 -16.87 -4.54 -11.60
CA THR A 188 -18.05 -5.17 -11.01
C THR A 188 -17.81 -6.67 -10.87
N PHE A 189 -17.14 -7.11 -9.80
CA PHE A 189 -17.13 -8.51 -9.38
C PHE A 189 -17.06 -8.67 -7.85
N PRO A 190 -17.89 -9.55 -7.24
CA PRO A 190 -19.20 -10.04 -7.67
C PRO A 190 -20.33 -9.26 -6.97
N ASN A 191 -21.24 -8.69 -7.75
CA ASN A 191 -22.51 -8.16 -7.25
C ASN A 191 -23.50 -9.34 -7.10
N PRO A 192 -24.14 -9.58 -5.93
CA PRO A 192 -25.08 -10.70 -5.72
C PRO A 192 -26.38 -10.61 -6.54
N ALA A 193 -26.52 -9.63 -7.44
CA ALA A 193 -27.69 -9.47 -8.28
C ALA A 193 -27.78 -10.64 -9.29
N SER A 194 -28.69 -11.58 -9.05
CA SER A 194 -28.85 -12.76 -9.89
C SER A 194 -29.55 -12.52 -11.23
N ARG A 195 -30.09 -11.31 -11.49
CA ARG A 195 -30.88 -11.05 -12.72
C ARG A 195 -30.79 -9.66 -13.37
N GLN A 196 -30.54 -8.57 -12.65
CA GLN A 196 -30.46 -7.24 -13.30
C GLN A 196 -29.66 -6.23 -12.46
N VAL A 197 -28.85 -5.40 -13.11
CA VAL A 197 -28.16 -4.25 -12.54
C VAL A 197 -28.50 -3.04 -13.41
N ASN A 198 -29.05 -1.99 -12.81
CA ASN A 198 -29.29 -0.71 -13.51
C ASN A 198 -28.06 0.18 -13.30
N LEU A 199 -27.36 0.49 -14.39
CA LEU A 199 -26.30 1.49 -14.40
C LEU A 199 -26.90 2.81 -14.90
N LEU A 200 -26.84 3.85 -14.07
CA LEU A 200 -27.19 5.21 -14.47
C LEU A 200 -25.98 5.83 -15.16
N PHE A 201 -26.10 6.12 -16.46
CA PHE A 201 -25.09 6.90 -17.18
C PHE A 201 -25.44 8.39 -17.05
N PRO A 202 -24.51 9.26 -16.63
CA PRO A 202 -24.70 10.69 -16.79
C PRO A 202 -24.73 11.02 -18.30
N GLU A 203 -25.68 11.85 -18.74
CA GLU A 203 -25.79 12.25 -20.13
C GLU A 203 -24.51 12.97 -20.62
N PRO A 204 -24.10 12.77 -21.88
CA PRO A 204 -22.99 13.51 -22.45
C PRO A 204 -23.32 15.01 -22.47
N ILE A 205 -22.40 15.80 -21.92
CA ILE A 205 -22.43 17.26 -21.99
C ILE A 205 -22.41 17.63 -23.48
N LYS A 206 -23.43 18.36 -23.94
CA LYS A 206 -23.50 18.91 -25.30
C LYS A 206 -22.62 20.16 -25.45
#